data_AF-A0A2D6MFC1-F1
#
_entry.id   AF-A0A2D6MFC1-F1
#
_cell.length_a   1.000
_cell.length_b   1.000
_cell.length_c   1.000
_cell.angle_alpha   90.00
_cell.angle_beta   90.00
_cell.angle_gamma   90.00
#
_symmetry.space_group_name_H-M   'P 1'
#
loop_
_entity.id
_entity.type
_entity.pdbx_description
1 polymer ?
#
loop_
_entity_poly.entity_id
_entity_poly.type
_entity_poly.pdbx_seq_one_letter_code
_entity_poly.pdbx_strand_id
1 'polypeptide(L)'
;MFKNITSNDKSLRPFKTYKQFTFNETDSGSGIYAIEAISGSTHGFLTGSALSQSYGIYNSISESYGKEPYSLGTFYKLPTYFSTKHLYYHYDNVPNRRSKNTRYPLYTAGNWTRKWPHGRPELNWGTINPRQLHNKANIISIPREFYGEEIKPGSVVLEDSSGDTTVELRDDRFGQLYDFNYSASFAAGTPGGSPLTGSVVGNVFYEHGIIAITDTGSLYNSCSLGIGGSQAGQYGSSDGFTLKFQATHTSYEYEYMCNTDKYEFNYTTNPSIIEGRSGSIKIPNNAQYIVNDDVLNPDYDSVMDLLLPASTSSYQMFYSPGTTYEAFTTHSEFGTYITNIGLYNDANELLAIGKLSNPVKNDKDLALTFAVRFDS
;
A
#
# COMPACT_ATOMS: atom_id res chain seq x y z
N MET A 1 1.35 21.57 30.46
CA MET A 1 -0.10 21.55 30.79
C MET A 1 -0.73 20.53 29.87
N PHE A 2 -1.61 19.66 30.38
CA PHE A 2 -2.23 18.59 29.59
C PHE A 2 -3.75 18.65 29.75
N LYS A 3 -4.48 18.33 28.69
CA LYS A 3 -5.95 18.15 28.69
C LYS A 3 -6.26 16.85 27.99
N ASN A 4 -7.18 16.08 28.57
CA ASN A 4 -7.65 14.85 27.98
C ASN A 4 -8.60 15.16 26.81
N ILE A 5 -8.34 14.54 25.67
CA ILE A 5 -9.22 14.65 24.49
C ILE A 5 -10.34 13.62 24.62
N THR A 6 -11.58 14.07 24.56
CA THR A 6 -12.76 13.18 24.65
C THR A 6 -12.90 12.32 23.40
N SER A 7 -13.65 11.22 23.47
CA SER A 7 -13.89 10.34 22.31
C SER A 7 -14.61 11.04 21.15
N ASN A 8 -15.43 12.05 21.43
CA ASN A 8 -16.19 12.79 20.41
C ASN A 8 -15.30 13.74 19.60
N ASP A 9 -14.17 14.14 20.17
CA ASP A 9 -13.19 15.05 19.56
C ASP A 9 -12.12 14.29 18.75
N LYS A 10 -12.33 12.99 18.52
CA LYS A 10 -11.42 12.11 17.77
C LYS A 10 -12.15 11.57 16.56
N SER A 11 -11.55 11.69 15.38
CA SER A 11 -12.07 11.11 14.14
C SER A 11 -10.94 10.38 13.42
N LEU A 12 -11.24 9.16 12.96
CA LEU A 12 -10.36 8.35 12.11
C LEU A 12 -11.04 8.14 10.77
N ARG A 13 -10.41 8.63 9.69
CA ARG A 13 -10.98 8.52 8.34
C ARG A 13 -10.02 7.76 7.43
N PRO A 14 -10.43 6.59 6.89
CA PRO A 14 -9.63 5.93 5.87
C PRO A 14 -9.77 6.67 4.55
N PHE A 15 -8.66 6.82 3.82
CA PHE A 15 -8.66 7.29 2.44
C PHE A 15 -7.73 6.44 1.58
N LYS A 16 -8.13 6.25 0.32
CA LYS A 16 -7.33 5.49 -0.65
C LYS A 16 -6.46 6.42 -1.45
N THR A 17 -5.16 6.13 -1.47
CA THR A 17 -4.20 6.77 -2.38
C THR A 17 -3.91 5.85 -3.55
N TYR A 18 -3.57 6.46 -4.69
CA TYR A 18 -3.27 5.73 -5.92
C TYR A 18 -1.92 6.16 -6.47
N LYS A 19 -1.01 5.19 -6.61
CA LYS A 19 0.30 5.40 -7.22
C LYS A 19 0.32 4.74 -8.59
N GLN A 20 0.63 5.52 -9.63
CA GLN A 20 0.76 4.98 -10.97
C GLN A 20 2.16 4.40 -11.17
N PHE A 21 2.20 3.19 -11.73
CA PHE A 21 3.40 2.53 -12.20
C PHE A 21 3.31 2.33 -13.71
N THR A 22 4.46 2.50 -14.37
CA THR A 22 4.66 2.17 -15.78
C THR A 22 5.90 1.30 -15.85
N PHE A 23 5.75 0.10 -16.38
CA PHE A 23 6.85 -0.82 -16.64
C PHE A 23 6.97 -1.01 -18.14
N ASN A 24 8.18 -0.94 -18.66
CA ASN A 24 8.47 -1.21 -20.05
C ASN A 24 9.48 -2.36 -20.18
N GLU A 25 9.69 -2.77 -21.42
CA GLU A 25 10.60 -3.82 -21.85
C GLU A 25 12.09 -3.56 -21.56
N THR A 26 12.47 -2.30 -21.34
CA THR A 26 13.85 -1.93 -20.97
C THR A 26 14.13 -2.26 -19.50
N ASP A 27 13.09 -2.44 -18.69
CA ASP A 27 13.16 -2.75 -17.27
C ASP A 27 13.21 -4.26 -16.99
N SER A 28 13.97 -5.04 -17.77
CA SER A 28 14.08 -6.52 -17.67
C SER A 28 14.64 -7.05 -16.32
N GLY A 29 14.74 -6.21 -15.29
CA GLY A 29 15.02 -6.55 -13.90
C GLY A 29 13.92 -6.16 -12.89
N SER A 30 12.77 -5.64 -13.31
CA SER A 30 11.71 -5.14 -12.41
C SER A 30 10.79 -6.21 -11.81
N GLY A 31 11.04 -7.50 -12.06
CA GLY A 31 10.28 -8.59 -11.46
C GLY A 31 8.89 -8.84 -12.06
N ILE A 32 8.52 -8.13 -13.14
CA ILE A 32 7.26 -8.35 -13.87
C ILE A 32 7.56 -9.13 -15.15
N TYR A 33 7.02 -10.34 -15.22
CA TYR A 33 7.21 -11.25 -16.34
C TYR A 33 5.85 -11.72 -16.88
N ALA A 34 5.78 -11.84 -18.20
CA ALA A 34 4.71 -12.55 -18.86
C ALA A 34 5.14 -14.01 -19.02
N ILE A 35 4.37 -14.92 -18.43
CA ILE A 35 4.63 -16.35 -18.41
C ILE A 35 3.58 -17.04 -19.28
N GLU A 36 4.04 -17.86 -20.21
CA GLU A 36 3.18 -18.65 -21.07
C GLU A 36 2.65 -19.89 -20.33
N ALA A 37 1.34 -20.08 -20.39
CA ALA A 37 0.63 -21.21 -19.84
C ALA A 37 -0.06 -21.99 -20.96
N ILE A 38 0.31 -23.26 -21.13
CA ILE A 38 -0.24 -24.14 -22.17
C ILE A 38 -0.86 -25.37 -21.53
N SER A 39 -2.09 -25.68 -21.93
CA SER A 39 -2.80 -26.89 -21.53
C SER A 39 -2.21 -28.14 -22.19
N GLY A 40 -2.31 -29.28 -21.52
CA GLY A 40 -1.80 -30.54 -22.04
C GLY A 40 -2.04 -31.70 -21.06
N SER A 41 -1.49 -32.86 -21.38
CA SER A 41 -1.54 -34.02 -20.48
C SER A 41 -0.57 -33.86 -19.31
N THR A 42 -1.05 -34.11 -18.09
CA THR A 42 -0.21 -34.15 -16.88
C THR A 42 0.39 -35.53 -16.63
N HIS A 43 0.00 -36.54 -17.40
CA HIS A 43 0.50 -37.90 -17.22
C HIS A 43 1.98 -37.98 -17.63
N GLY A 44 2.84 -38.42 -16.70
CA GLY A 44 4.28 -38.55 -16.96
C GLY A 44 5.01 -37.21 -17.10
N PHE A 45 4.54 -36.15 -16.44
CA PHE A 45 5.25 -34.86 -16.43
C PHE A 45 6.67 -35.02 -15.86
N LEU A 46 7.69 -34.73 -16.67
CA LEU A 46 9.11 -34.74 -16.31
C LEU A 46 9.70 -33.36 -16.58
N THR A 47 10.32 -32.76 -15.56
CA THR A 47 10.90 -31.42 -15.65
C THR A 47 12.02 -31.30 -16.70
N GLY A 48 12.76 -32.37 -16.96
CA GLY A 48 13.86 -32.39 -17.93
C GLY A 48 13.46 -32.35 -19.41
N SER A 49 12.18 -32.58 -19.74
CA SER A 49 11.65 -32.52 -21.11
C SER A 49 10.41 -31.65 -21.25
N ALA A 50 10.02 -30.98 -20.16
CA ALA A 50 8.83 -30.14 -20.13
C ALA A 50 9.09 -28.79 -20.80
N LEU A 51 8.08 -28.29 -21.53
CA LEU A 51 8.14 -26.93 -22.06
C LEU A 51 8.17 -25.92 -20.91
N SER A 52 9.15 -25.02 -20.95
CA SER A 52 9.38 -23.99 -19.93
C SER A 52 9.84 -22.67 -20.54
N GLN A 53 9.89 -21.64 -19.70
CA GLN A 53 10.50 -20.33 -19.95
C GLN A 53 11.38 -19.99 -18.76
N SER A 54 12.58 -19.50 -19.01
CA SER A 54 13.55 -19.19 -17.97
C SER A 54 13.94 -17.72 -18.01
N TYR A 55 14.06 -17.09 -16.83
CA TYR A 55 14.31 -15.65 -16.69
C TYR A 55 15.55 -15.38 -15.85
N GLY A 56 16.29 -14.31 -16.19
CA GLY A 56 17.44 -13.84 -15.44
C GLY A 56 18.76 -13.99 -16.18
N ILE A 57 19.85 -13.59 -15.50
CA ILE A 57 21.20 -13.68 -16.05
C ILE A 57 21.60 -15.15 -16.10
N TYR A 58 22.10 -15.57 -17.26
CA TYR A 58 22.62 -16.91 -17.46
C TYR A 58 23.98 -17.10 -16.80
N ASN A 59 24.11 -18.17 -16.01
CA ASN A 59 25.36 -18.56 -15.37
C ASN A 59 25.83 -19.93 -15.86
N SER A 60 26.83 -19.92 -16.75
CA SER A 60 27.44 -21.12 -17.32
C SER A 60 28.12 -22.01 -16.27
N ILE A 61 28.56 -21.44 -15.15
CA ILE A 61 29.15 -22.21 -14.05
C ILE A 61 28.05 -23.02 -13.36
N SER A 62 26.90 -22.40 -13.05
CA SER A 62 25.76 -23.12 -12.43
C SER A 62 25.28 -24.28 -13.29
N GLU A 63 25.19 -24.08 -14.61
CA GLU A 63 24.85 -25.14 -15.56
C GLU A 63 25.84 -26.31 -15.49
N SER A 64 27.14 -26.03 -15.44
CA SER A 64 28.18 -27.07 -15.37
C SER A 64 28.08 -27.97 -14.13
N TYR A 65 27.47 -27.49 -13.05
CA TYR A 65 27.20 -28.25 -11.82
C TYR A 65 25.80 -28.88 -11.78
N GLY A 66 25.03 -28.83 -12.87
CA GLY A 66 23.66 -29.33 -12.92
C GLY A 66 22.69 -28.54 -12.03
N LYS A 67 22.98 -27.26 -11.77
CA LYS A 67 22.12 -26.35 -11.00
C LYS A 67 21.37 -25.40 -11.93
N GLU A 68 20.31 -24.78 -11.41
CA GLU A 68 19.51 -23.79 -12.14
C GLU A 68 20.42 -22.65 -12.67
N PRO A 69 20.55 -22.50 -14.00
CA PRO A 69 21.51 -21.56 -14.58
C PRO A 69 20.98 -20.13 -14.68
N TYR A 70 19.69 -19.91 -14.48
CA TYR A 70 19.05 -18.61 -14.58
C TYR A 70 18.79 -17.98 -13.21
N SER A 71 19.15 -16.72 -13.03
CA SER A 71 19.10 -16.06 -11.72
C SER A 71 17.69 -15.86 -11.13
N LEU A 72 16.65 -15.85 -11.96
CA LEU A 72 15.26 -15.67 -11.52
C LEU A 72 14.41 -16.95 -11.62
N GLY A 73 14.94 -17.96 -12.30
CA GLY A 73 14.40 -19.32 -12.34
C GLY A 73 13.64 -19.67 -13.62
N THR A 74 13.15 -20.92 -13.63
CA THR A 74 12.45 -21.56 -14.75
C THR A 74 10.98 -21.83 -14.41
N PHE A 75 10.08 -21.38 -15.29
CA PHE A 75 8.64 -21.55 -15.18
C PHE A 75 8.14 -22.56 -16.21
N TYR A 76 7.45 -23.60 -15.77
CA TYR A 76 6.92 -24.65 -16.64
C TYR A 76 5.51 -24.32 -17.10
N LYS A 77 5.27 -24.41 -18.42
CA LYS A 77 4.01 -23.96 -19.04
C LYS A 77 2.79 -24.74 -18.53
N LEU A 78 2.96 -26.05 -18.31
CA LEU A 78 1.88 -26.96 -17.91
C LEU A 78 1.42 -26.74 -16.44
N PRO A 79 2.30 -26.73 -15.43
CA PRO A 79 1.93 -26.36 -14.06
C PRO A 79 1.33 -24.95 -13.96
N THR A 80 1.85 -23.97 -14.68
CA THR A 80 1.32 -22.60 -14.68
C THR A 80 -0.11 -22.56 -15.20
N TYR A 81 -0.42 -23.29 -16.27
CA TYR A 81 -1.77 -23.41 -16.81
C TYR A 81 -2.74 -24.03 -15.80
N PHE A 82 -2.39 -25.18 -15.22
CA PHE A 82 -3.29 -25.88 -14.30
C PHE A 82 -3.46 -25.13 -12.97
N SER A 83 -2.43 -24.46 -12.48
CA SER A 83 -2.50 -23.60 -11.28
C SER A 83 -3.46 -22.44 -11.52
N THR A 84 -3.30 -21.74 -12.63
CA THR A 84 -4.17 -20.61 -13.00
C THR A 84 -5.61 -21.06 -13.22
N LYS A 85 -5.80 -22.16 -13.95
CA LYS A 85 -7.11 -22.78 -14.16
C LYS A 85 -7.78 -23.10 -12.83
N HIS A 86 -7.07 -23.75 -11.92
CA HIS A 86 -7.63 -24.17 -10.64
C HIS A 86 -8.03 -22.98 -9.76
N LEU A 87 -7.11 -22.03 -9.58
CA LEU A 87 -7.25 -20.90 -8.66
C LEU A 87 -8.29 -19.87 -9.12
N TYR A 88 -8.45 -19.68 -10.43
CA TYR A 88 -9.19 -18.52 -10.96
C TYR A 88 -10.38 -18.86 -11.87
N TYR A 89 -10.38 -20.01 -12.56
CA TYR A 89 -11.37 -20.32 -13.60
C TYR A 89 -12.25 -21.55 -13.32
N HIS A 90 -11.70 -22.59 -12.71
CA HIS A 90 -12.28 -23.93 -12.73
C HIS A 90 -13.58 -24.06 -11.93
N TYR A 91 -13.67 -23.47 -10.73
CA TYR A 91 -14.91 -23.51 -9.94
C TYR A 91 -15.83 -22.29 -10.15
N ASP A 92 -15.56 -21.47 -11.17
CA ASP A 92 -16.42 -20.35 -11.59
C ASP A 92 -17.52 -20.83 -12.51
N ASN A 93 -17.23 -21.94 -13.19
CA ASN A 93 -18.15 -22.59 -14.08
C ASN A 93 -19.19 -23.37 -13.27
N VAL A 94 -20.38 -23.46 -13.84
CA VAL A 94 -21.46 -24.31 -13.34
C VAL A 94 -21.84 -25.28 -14.46
N PRO A 95 -21.85 -26.60 -14.21
CA PRO A 95 -21.48 -27.26 -12.95
C PRO A 95 -19.96 -27.30 -12.74
N ASN A 96 -19.51 -27.26 -11.49
CA ASN A 96 -18.12 -27.53 -11.10
C ASN A 96 -18.03 -28.80 -10.23
N ARG A 97 -16.79 -29.24 -9.95
CA ARG A 97 -16.52 -30.45 -9.15
C ARG A 97 -17.11 -30.43 -7.74
N ARG A 98 -17.41 -29.26 -7.17
CA ARG A 98 -17.91 -29.10 -5.81
C ARG A 98 -19.39 -28.79 -5.74
N SER A 99 -19.97 -28.24 -6.80
CA SER A 99 -21.37 -27.87 -6.86
C SER A 99 -21.91 -27.89 -8.28
N LYS A 100 -23.13 -28.39 -8.41
CA LYS A 100 -23.86 -28.40 -9.68
C LYS A 100 -24.56 -27.07 -9.97
N ASN A 101 -24.76 -26.22 -8.96
CA ASN A 101 -25.65 -25.05 -9.04
C ASN A 101 -25.03 -23.76 -8.48
N THR A 102 -23.87 -23.82 -7.82
CA THR A 102 -23.24 -22.66 -7.18
C THR A 102 -21.83 -22.43 -7.70
N ARG A 103 -21.54 -21.17 -8.06
CA ARG A 103 -20.20 -20.65 -8.33
C ARG A 103 -19.53 -20.30 -7.00
N TYR A 104 -18.29 -20.79 -6.77
CA TYR A 104 -17.30 -20.51 -5.70
C TYR A 104 -17.74 -20.23 -4.25
N PRO A 105 -16.96 -20.62 -3.20
CA PRO A 105 -16.09 -19.62 -2.57
C PRO A 105 -14.81 -19.99 -1.81
N LEU A 106 -14.61 -21.22 -1.36
CA LEU A 106 -13.46 -21.56 -0.49
C LEU A 106 -12.22 -22.03 -1.28
N TYR A 107 -12.36 -22.23 -2.58
CA TYR A 107 -11.34 -22.86 -3.44
C TYR A 107 -10.84 -21.94 -4.55
N THR A 108 -11.30 -20.68 -4.55
CA THR A 108 -10.75 -19.62 -5.41
C THR A 108 -9.77 -18.78 -4.65
N ALA A 109 -8.84 -18.21 -5.39
CA ALA A 109 -7.97 -17.17 -4.89
C ALA A 109 -8.73 -15.82 -4.70
N GLY A 110 -9.80 -15.56 -5.44
CA GLY A 110 -10.51 -14.26 -5.39
C GLY A 110 -11.39 -14.04 -4.15
N ASN A 111 -11.54 -12.77 -3.74
CA ASN A 111 -12.39 -12.35 -2.63
C ASN A 111 -13.88 -12.65 -2.83
N TRP A 112 -14.49 -13.20 -1.78
CA TRP A 112 -15.90 -13.57 -1.73
C TRP A 112 -16.88 -12.41 -1.97
N THR A 113 -16.51 -11.19 -1.58
CA THR A 113 -17.37 -10.00 -1.72
C THR A 113 -17.29 -9.39 -3.12
N ARG A 114 -16.21 -9.65 -3.85
CA ARG A 114 -16.00 -9.21 -5.23
C ARG A 114 -16.23 -10.36 -6.19
N LYS A 115 -17.41 -10.98 -6.06
CA LYS A 115 -17.86 -12.07 -6.93
C LYS A 115 -17.79 -11.61 -8.36
N TRP A 116 -17.26 -12.48 -9.20
CA TRP A 116 -17.29 -12.19 -10.61
C TRP A 116 -18.68 -12.42 -11.17
N PRO A 117 -19.06 -11.57 -12.12
CA PRO A 117 -18.38 -10.34 -12.53
C PRO A 117 -18.61 -9.20 -11.52
N HIS A 118 -17.51 -8.66 -11.00
CA HIS A 118 -17.52 -7.73 -9.88
C HIS A 118 -18.41 -6.54 -10.22
N GLY A 119 -19.49 -6.30 -9.49
CA GLY A 119 -20.33 -5.09 -9.65
C GLY A 119 -21.15 -4.98 -10.95
N ARG A 120 -21.20 -5.99 -11.83
CA ARG A 120 -22.02 -5.94 -13.07
C ARG A 120 -23.19 -6.95 -13.01
N PRO A 121 -24.47 -6.50 -13.09
CA PRO A 121 -25.66 -7.36 -13.06
C PRO A 121 -25.72 -8.39 -14.20
N GLU A 122 -26.32 -9.57 -13.97
CA GLU A 122 -26.47 -10.68 -14.95
C GLU A 122 -27.27 -10.31 -16.22
N LEU A 123 -28.06 -9.24 -16.18
CA LEU A 123 -28.77 -8.70 -17.36
C LEU A 123 -27.86 -7.94 -18.33
N ASN A 124 -26.71 -7.42 -17.87
CA ASN A 124 -25.83 -6.52 -18.63
C ASN A 124 -24.75 -7.27 -19.46
N TRP A 125 -24.93 -8.57 -19.70
CA TRP A 125 -23.92 -9.44 -20.33
C TRP A 125 -24.14 -9.66 -21.81
N GLY A 126 -25.39 -9.57 -22.28
CA GLY A 126 -25.70 -10.09 -23.61
C GLY A 126 -25.19 -11.53 -23.76
N THR A 127 -24.26 -11.76 -24.69
CA THR A 127 -23.66 -13.09 -24.96
C THR A 127 -22.23 -13.23 -24.41
N ILE A 128 -21.71 -12.24 -23.69
CA ILE A 128 -20.33 -12.23 -23.21
C ILE A 128 -20.16 -13.25 -22.08
N ASN A 129 -19.24 -14.21 -22.25
CA ASN A 129 -18.84 -15.10 -21.16
C ASN A 129 -17.72 -14.43 -20.34
N PRO A 130 -17.97 -14.09 -19.06
CA PRO A 130 -17.03 -13.32 -18.25
C PRO A 130 -15.62 -13.93 -18.09
N ARG A 131 -15.51 -15.25 -18.00
CA ARG A 131 -14.26 -15.94 -17.61
C ARG A 131 -14.10 -17.25 -18.36
N GLN A 132 -13.40 -17.20 -19.48
CA GLN A 132 -13.04 -18.37 -20.26
C GLN A 132 -11.53 -18.50 -20.35
N LEU A 133 -11.02 -19.66 -19.94
CA LEU A 133 -9.63 -20.03 -20.16
C LEU A 133 -9.57 -21.01 -21.33
N HIS A 134 -8.93 -20.62 -22.42
CA HIS A 134 -8.71 -21.44 -23.60
C HIS A 134 -7.57 -22.45 -23.37
N ASN A 135 -7.04 -23.06 -24.44
CA ASN A 135 -5.95 -24.04 -24.34
C ASN A 135 -4.59 -23.40 -24.04
N LYS A 136 -4.47 -22.08 -24.21
CA LYS A 136 -3.29 -21.28 -23.90
C LYS A 136 -3.70 -19.96 -23.25
N ALA A 137 -2.85 -19.46 -22.37
CA ALA A 137 -2.93 -18.14 -21.78
C ALA A 137 -1.54 -17.55 -21.53
N ASN A 138 -1.44 -16.23 -21.56
CA ASN A 138 -0.23 -15.49 -21.19
C ASN A 138 -0.53 -14.75 -19.89
N ILE A 139 0.28 -14.99 -18.87
CA ILE A 139 0.02 -14.55 -17.51
C ILE A 139 1.09 -13.56 -17.11
N ILE A 140 0.68 -12.32 -16.89
CA ILE A 140 1.55 -11.30 -16.31
C ILE A 140 1.33 -11.33 -14.80
N SER A 141 2.42 -11.58 -14.05
CA SER A 141 2.43 -11.53 -12.60
C SER A 141 3.08 -10.24 -12.14
N ILE A 142 2.34 -9.43 -11.40
CA ILE A 142 2.83 -8.20 -10.78
C ILE A 142 3.14 -8.49 -9.30
N PRO A 143 4.38 -8.26 -8.83
CA PRO A 143 4.73 -8.38 -7.43
C PRO A 143 3.90 -7.47 -6.50
N ARG A 144 3.63 -7.95 -5.28
CA ARG A 144 2.83 -7.24 -4.27
C ARG A 144 3.43 -5.90 -3.86
N GLU A 145 4.75 -5.77 -3.92
CA GLU A 145 5.44 -4.50 -3.63
C GLU A 145 4.97 -3.35 -4.54
N PHE A 146 4.48 -3.65 -5.74
CA PHE A 146 4.01 -2.63 -6.66
C PHE A 146 2.52 -2.33 -6.51
N TYR A 147 1.65 -3.34 -6.43
CA TYR A 147 0.20 -3.08 -6.34
C TYR A 147 -0.31 -2.82 -4.92
N GLY A 148 0.47 -3.16 -3.88
CA GLY A 148 0.13 -2.97 -2.48
C GLY A 148 -1.03 -3.85 -2.03
N GLU A 149 -2.19 -3.24 -1.83
CA GLU A 149 -3.43 -3.94 -1.43
C GLU A 149 -4.14 -4.55 -2.64
N GLU A 150 -4.28 -3.78 -3.71
CA GLU A 150 -4.94 -4.17 -4.95
C GLU A 150 -4.58 -3.23 -6.09
N ILE A 151 -4.59 -3.74 -7.32
CA ILE A 151 -4.61 -2.88 -8.51
C ILE A 151 -5.96 -2.16 -8.54
N LYS A 152 -5.93 -0.84 -8.75
CA LYS A 152 -7.14 -0.03 -8.89
C LYS A 152 -7.92 -0.48 -10.14
N PRO A 153 -9.21 -0.87 -10.01
CA PRO A 153 -10.02 -1.21 -11.17
C PRO A 153 -10.16 -0.04 -12.16
N GLY A 154 -10.04 -0.32 -13.45
CA GLY A 154 -10.08 0.63 -14.56
C GLY A 154 -8.77 1.38 -14.82
N SER A 155 -7.66 0.92 -14.21
CA SER A 155 -6.36 1.57 -14.37
C SER A 155 -5.35 0.79 -15.22
N VAL A 156 -5.68 -0.45 -15.59
CA VAL A 156 -4.75 -1.33 -16.32
C VAL A 156 -4.78 -0.99 -17.79
N VAL A 157 -3.60 -0.68 -18.33
CA VAL A 157 -3.36 -0.50 -19.76
C VAL A 157 -2.11 -1.30 -20.11
N LEU A 158 -2.26 -2.25 -21.02
CA LEU A 158 -1.18 -3.05 -21.56
C LEU A 158 -1.03 -2.72 -23.04
N GLU A 159 0.13 -2.24 -23.43
CA GLU A 159 0.50 -1.94 -24.82
C GLU A 159 1.57 -2.93 -25.25
N ASP A 160 1.32 -3.67 -26.33
CA ASP A 160 2.29 -4.59 -26.91
C ASP A 160 2.50 -4.26 -28.39
N SER A 161 3.71 -3.83 -28.73
CA SER A 161 4.12 -3.51 -30.10
C SER A 161 5.13 -4.52 -30.67
N SER A 162 5.27 -5.69 -30.04
CA SER A 162 6.21 -6.72 -30.49
C SER A 162 5.75 -7.45 -31.76
N GLY A 163 4.44 -7.46 -32.07
CA GLY A 163 3.92 -8.06 -33.30
C GLY A 163 3.84 -7.08 -34.49
N ASP A 164 3.35 -7.57 -35.63
CA ASP A 164 3.07 -6.74 -36.83
C ASP A 164 2.01 -5.66 -36.58
N THR A 165 1.24 -5.78 -35.50
CA THR A 165 0.19 -4.84 -35.11
C THR A 165 0.30 -4.56 -33.62
N THR A 166 0.25 -3.27 -33.24
CA THR A 166 0.20 -2.87 -31.84
C THR A 166 -1.14 -3.28 -31.23
N VAL A 167 -1.09 -4.05 -30.13
CA VAL A 167 -2.25 -4.45 -29.36
C VAL A 167 -2.30 -3.61 -28.08
N GLU A 168 -3.43 -2.93 -27.86
CA GLU A 168 -3.67 -2.17 -26.63
C GLU A 168 -4.84 -2.78 -25.85
N LEU A 169 -4.54 -3.38 -24.71
CA LEU A 169 -5.52 -4.02 -23.85
C LEU A 169 -5.83 -3.15 -22.62
N ARG A 170 -7.12 -3.00 -22.32
CA ARG A 170 -7.61 -2.23 -21.18
C ARG A 170 -8.60 -3.03 -20.35
N ASP A 171 -8.68 -2.71 -19.06
CA ASP A 171 -9.62 -3.37 -18.17
C ASP A 171 -10.97 -2.64 -18.06
N ASP A 172 -12.04 -3.40 -17.81
CA ASP A 172 -13.41 -2.89 -17.76
C ASP A 172 -13.88 -2.48 -16.34
N ARG A 173 -12.97 -2.42 -15.36
CA ARG A 173 -13.23 -2.24 -13.90
C ARG A 173 -13.90 -3.41 -13.21
N PHE A 174 -14.42 -4.38 -13.95
CA PHE A 174 -15.14 -5.54 -13.44
C PHE A 174 -14.32 -6.84 -13.56
N GLY A 175 -13.09 -6.71 -14.08
CA GLY A 175 -12.08 -7.74 -14.21
C GLY A 175 -11.91 -8.28 -15.62
N GLN A 176 -12.70 -7.88 -16.61
CA GLN A 176 -12.46 -8.27 -18.00
C GLN A 176 -11.40 -7.40 -18.64
N LEU A 177 -10.62 -8.01 -19.51
CA LEU A 177 -9.68 -7.34 -20.39
C LEU A 177 -10.28 -7.34 -21.80
N TYR A 178 -10.23 -6.19 -22.47
CA TYR A 178 -10.68 -5.99 -23.85
C TYR A 178 -9.63 -5.21 -24.63
N ASP A 179 -9.62 -5.39 -25.95
CA ASP A 179 -8.79 -4.63 -26.87
C ASP A 179 -9.45 -3.27 -27.17
N PHE A 180 -8.69 -2.19 -26.99
CA PHE A 180 -9.17 -0.83 -27.18
C PHE A 180 -9.70 -0.58 -28.59
N ASN A 181 -9.11 -1.21 -29.62
CA ASN A 181 -9.56 -1.12 -31.00
C ASN A 181 -10.95 -1.73 -31.22
N TYR A 182 -11.34 -2.69 -30.37
CA TYR A 182 -12.65 -3.35 -30.38
C TYR A 182 -13.57 -2.86 -29.25
N SER A 183 -13.30 -1.69 -28.67
CA SER A 183 -14.08 -1.10 -27.58
C SER A 183 -15.57 -0.93 -27.91
N ALA A 184 -15.91 -0.61 -29.16
CA ALA A 184 -17.30 -0.52 -29.61
C ALA A 184 -18.02 -1.89 -29.57
N SER A 185 -17.35 -2.96 -29.99
CA SER A 185 -17.88 -4.33 -29.95
C SER A 185 -18.03 -4.84 -28.52
N PHE A 186 -17.10 -4.48 -27.62
CA PHE A 186 -17.21 -4.75 -26.20
C PHE A 186 -18.41 -4.04 -25.56
N ALA A 187 -18.58 -2.75 -25.83
CA ALA A 187 -19.70 -1.97 -25.32
C ALA A 187 -21.07 -2.50 -25.81
N ALA A 188 -21.12 -3.00 -27.05
CA ALA A 188 -22.32 -3.58 -27.65
C ALA A 188 -22.67 -4.99 -27.15
N GLY A 189 -21.85 -5.62 -26.29
CA GLY A 189 -22.16 -6.94 -25.74
C GLY A 189 -22.21 -8.08 -26.77
N THR A 190 -21.65 -7.84 -27.97
CA THR A 190 -21.76 -8.73 -29.13
C THR A 190 -20.37 -9.23 -29.51
N PRO A 191 -19.87 -10.32 -28.90
CA PRO A 191 -18.64 -10.98 -29.32
C PRO A 191 -18.88 -11.74 -30.64
N GLY A 192 -19.15 -11.00 -31.72
CA GLY A 192 -19.59 -11.54 -32.99
C GLY A 192 -18.67 -11.09 -34.11
N GLY A 193 -17.72 -11.93 -34.47
CA GLY A 193 -16.82 -11.74 -35.61
C GLY A 193 -15.87 -12.93 -35.71
N SER A 194 -15.50 -13.29 -36.94
CA SER A 194 -14.39 -14.20 -37.20
C SER A 194 -13.25 -13.34 -37.76
N PRO A 195 -12.08 -13.24 -37.10
CA PRO A 195 -11.74 -13.89 -35.81
C PRO A 195 -12.52 -13.27 -34.64
N LEU A 196 -12.72 -14.07 -33.56
CA LEU A 196 -13.43 -13.67 -32.34
C LEU A 196 -12.98 -12.26 -31.96
N THR A 197 -13.93 -11.33 -31.93
CA THR A 197 -13.64 -9.90 -31.78
C THR A 197 -12.88 -9.68 -30.49
N GLY A 198 -11.88 -8.79 -30.47
CA GLY A 198 -11.11 -8.38 -29.28
C GLY A 198 -11.94 -7.78 -28.14
N SER A 199 -13.24 -7.99 -28.14
CA SER A 199 -14.19 -7.61 -27.10
C SER A 199 -13.90 -8.31 -25.77
N VAL A 200 -13.44 -9.56 -25.75
CA VAL A 200 -12.97 -10.24 -24.53
C VAL A 200 -11.67 -10.94 -24.86
N VAL A 201 -10.59 -10.53 -24.19
CA VAL A 201 -9.24 -11.06 -24.46
C VAL A 201 -8.58 -11.62 -23.21
N GLY A 202 -9.23 -11.51 -22.06
CA GLY A 202 -8.67 -12.03 -20.82
C GLY A 202 -9.31 -11.46 -19.57
N ASN A 203 -8.60 -11.61 -18.45
CA ASN A 203 -9.05 -11.23 -17.12
C ASN A 203 -7.95 -10.57 -16.29
N VAL A 204 -8.35 -9.65 -15.41
CA VAL A 204 -7.52 -9.03 -14.38
C VAL A 204 -8.01 -9.45 -13.01
N PHE A 205 -7.09 -9.95 -12.19
CA PHE A 205 -7.30 -10.32 -10.79
C PHE A 205 -6.63 -9.27 -9.90
N TYR A 206 -7.34 -8.16 -9.68
CA TYR A 206 -6.83 -6.94 -9.03
C TYR A 206 -6.13 -7.18 -7.70
N GLU A 207 -6.67 -8.06 -6.86
CA GLU A 207 -6.17 -8.33 -5.50
C GLU A 207 -4.85 -9.10 -5.52
N HIS A 208 -4.60 -9.88 -6.58
CA HIS A 208 -3.46 -10.79 -6.65
C HIS A 208 -2.38 -10.29 -7.61
N GLY A 209 -2.61 -9.17 -8.29
CA GLY A 209 -1.68 -8.64 -9.27
C GLY A 209 -1.52 -9.53 -10.50
N ILE A 210 -2.55 -10.32 -10.87
CA ILE A 210 -2.47 -11.24 -12.01
C ILE A 210 -3.30 -10.72 -13.17
N ILE A 211 -2.69 -10.65 -14.35
CA ILE A 211 -3.37 -10.38 -15.61
C ILE A 211 -3.22 -11.63 -16.48
N ALA A 212 -4.33 -12.22 -16.89
CA ALA A 212 -4.36 -13.41 -17.73
C ALA A 212 -4.96 -13.05 -19.09
N ILE A 213 -4.14 -13.08 -20.13
CA ILE A 213 -4.52 -12.90 -21.53
C ILE A 213 -4.80 -14.27 -22.10
N THR A 214 -5.95 -14.47 -22.71
CA THR A 214 -6.39 -15.79 -23.18
C THR A 214 -6.39 -15.85 -24.69
N ASP A 215 -6.20 -17.05 -25.24
CA ASP A 215 -6.17 -17.28 -26.70
C ASP A 215 -7.56 -17.13 -27.34
N THR A 216 -7.96 -15.88 -27.60
CA THR A 216 -9.18 -15.54 -28.33
C THR A 216 -8.92 -15.17 -29.79
N GLY A 217 -7.67 -15.23 -30.26
CA GLY A 217 -7.30 -14.92 -31.63
C GLY A 217 -5.79 -14.92 -31.85
N SER A 218 -5.36 -14.97 -33.12
CA SER A 218 -3.94 -15.03 -33.49
C SER A 218 -3.12 -13.85 -32.97
N LEU A 219 -3.74 -12.66 -32.82
CA LEU A 219 -3.10 -11.47 -32.26
C LEU A 219 -2.80 -11.58 -30.75
N TYR A 220 -3.65 -12.28 -30.00
CA TYR A 220 -3.54 -12.36 -28.53
C TYR A 220 -2.70 -13.54 -28.06
N ASN A 221 -2.50 -14.54 -28.92
CA ASN A 221 -1.74 -15.76 -28.64
C ASN A 221 -0.28 -15.46 -28.21
N SER A 222 0.38 -14.48 -28.83
CA SER A 222 1.75 -14.07 -28.50
C SER A 222 1.82 -12.77 -27.69
N CYS A 223 0.69 -12.16 -27.34
CA CYS A 223 0.68 -10.88 -26.65
C CYS A 223 1.40 -10.98 -25.30
N SER A 224 2.26 -10.00 -25.00
CA SER A 224 3.18 -9.89 -23.86
C SER A 224 4.37 -10.86 -23.83
N LEU A 225 4.53 -11.75 -24.82
CA LEU A 225 5.63 -12.74 -24.85
C LEU A 225 6.83 -12.34 -25.73
N GLY A 226 6.71 -11.29 -26.56
CA GLY A 226 7.73 -10.86 -27.51
C GLY A 226 7.82 -11.72 -28.78
N ILE A 227 8.61 -11.26 -29.76
CA ILE A 227 8.85 -12.00 -31.01
C ILE A 227 9.59 -13.30 -30.71
N GLY A 228 8.95 -14.43 -31.04
CA GLY A 228 9.62 -15.71 -31.15
C GLY A 228 9.75 -16.54 -29.87
N GLY A 229 8.89 -16.36 -28.86
CA GLY A 229 8.78 -17.27 -27.71
C GLY A 229 10.14 -17.67 -27.13
N SER A 230 11.07 -16.70 -27.11
CA SER A 230 12.49 -16.95 -26.93
C SER A 230 12.69 -17.62 -25.58
N GLN A 231 13.35 -18.78 -25.60
CA GLN A 231 13.61 -19.63 -24.44
C GLN A 231 14.57 -19.01 -23.42
N ALA A 232 14.84 -17.71 -23.49
CA ALA A 232 15.80 -17.03 -22.64
C ALA A 232 15.37 -15.58 -22.41
N GLY A 233 14.74 -15.35 -21.25
CA GLY A 233 14.95 -14.25 -20.29
C GLY A 233 15.23 -12.80 -20.71
N GLN A 234 15.21 -12.42 -21.97
CA GLN A 234 15.43 -11.04 -22.42
C GLN A 234 14.47 -10.73 -23.57
N TYR A 235 13.51 -9.86 -23.32
CA TYR A 235 12.84 -9.13 -24.40
C TYR A 235 13.93 -8.33 -25.12
N GLY A 236 14.04 -8.50 -26.44
CA GLY A 236 14.89 -7.65 -27.27
C GLY A 236 14.39 -6.20 -27.26
N SER A 237 15.20 -5.25 -27.74
CA SER A 237 14.86 -3.81 -27.75
C SER A 237 13.58 -3.44 -28.54
N SER A 238 12.96 -4.40 -29.24
CA SER A 238 11.72 -4.28 -30.01
C SER A 238 10.60 -5.23 -29.55
N ASP A 239 10.86 -6.12 -28.59
CA ASP A 239 10.08 -7.35 -28.41
C ASP A 239 9.33 -7.40 -27.08
N GLY A 240 8.93 -6.26 -26.50
CA GLY A 240 8.26 -6.28 -25.21
C GLY A 240 6.98 -5.46 -25.13
N PHE A 241 6.39 -5.51 -23.94
CA PHE A 241 5.14 -4.84 -23.62
C PHE A 241 5.37 -3.74 -22.60
N THR A 242 4.57 -2.69 -22.69
CA THR A 242 4.44 -1.66 -21.67
C THR A 242 3.18 -1.90 -20.85
N LEU A 243 3.33 -2.01 -19.53
CA LEU A 243 2.23 -2.18 -18.59
C LEU A 243 2.11 -0.95 -17.69
N LYS A 244 0.94 -0.31 -17.71
CA LYS A 244 0.56 0.80 -16.84
C LYS A 244 -0.55 0.34 -15.91
N PHE A 245 -0.42 0.62 -14.62
CA PHE A 245 -1.49 0.39 -13.64
C PHE A 245 -1.37 1.34 -12.44
N GLN A 246 -2.46 1.48 -11.69
CA GLN A 246 -2.45 2.22 -10.43
C GLN A 246 -2.57 1.25 -9.26
N ALA A 247 -1.62 1.32 -8.33
CA ALA A 247 -1.64 0.62 -7.07
C ALA A 247 -2.59 1.30 -6.08
N THR A 248 -3.12 0.55 -5.13
CA THR A 248 -4.00 1.07 -4.07
C THR A 248 -3.35 0.88 -2.71
N HIS A 249 -3.35 1.93 -1.91
CA HIS A 249 -2.96 1.89 -0.51
C HIS A 249 -3.97 2.66 0.34
N THR A 250 -4.44 2.06 1.42
CA THR A 250 -5.35 2.69 2.36
C THR A 250 -4.55 3.32 3.49
N SER A 251 -4.52 4.64 3.51
CA SER A 251 -3.94 5.45 4.58
C SER A 251 -5.03 5.95 5.51
N TYR A 252 -4.65 6.34 6.72
CA TYR A 252 -5.58 6.81 7.73
C TYR A 252 -5.28 8.24 8.10
N GLU A 253 -6.29 9.10 8.02
CA GLU A 253 -6.24 10.46 8.54
C GLU A 253 -6.79 10.47 9.97
N TYR A 254 -5.97 10.91 10.91
CA TYR A 254 -6.36 11.18 12.27
C TYR A 254 -6.71 12.66 12.42
N GLU A 255 -7.90 12.95 12.91
CA GLU A 255 -8.35 14.30 13.24
C GLU A 255 -8.64 14.38 14.75
N TYR A 256 -7.99 15.32 15.41
CA TYR A 256 -8.20 15.64 16.83
C TYR A 256 -8.66 17.09 16.98
N MET A 257 -9.81 17.29 17.61
CA MET A 257 -10.31 18.61 17.98
C MET A 257 -9.81 18.97 19.39
N CYS A 258 -8.77 19.79 19.44
CA CYS A 258 -8.20 20.29 20.70
C CYS A 258 -8.95 21.56 21.11
N ASN A 259 -9.98 21.42 21.94
CA ASN A 259 -10.76 22.53 22.48
C ASN A 259 -10.08 23.10 23.73
N THR A 260 -9.86 24.40 23.75
CA THR A 260 -9.42 25.20 24.90
C THR A 260 -10.60 26.05 25.34
N ASP A 261 -11.14 25.75 26.51
CA ASP A 261 -12.28 26.48 27.05
C ASP A 261 -11.83 27.83 27.63
N LYS A 262 -12.80 28.70 27.92
CA LYS A 262 -12.53 29.99 28.57
C LYS A 262 -11.77 29.74 29.88
N TYR A 263 -10.80 30.62 30.16
CA TYR A 263 -9.92 30.52 31.32
C TYR A 263 -8.98 29.29 31.36
N GLU A 264 -8.91 28.47 30.31
CA GLU A 264 -7.99 27.34 30.24
C GLU A 264 -6.65 27.70 29.56
N PHE A 265 -5.56 27.05 29.98
CA PHE A 265 -4.20 27.27 29.45
C PHE A 265 -3.70 28.73 29.45
N ASN A 266 -4.11 29.54 30.42
CA ASN A 266 -3.72 30.95 30.55
C ASN A 266 -2.39 31.18 31.30
N TYR A 267 -1.62 30.11 31.54
CA TYR A 267 -0.30 30.19 32.14
C TYR A 267 0.77 29.94 31.09
N THR A 268 1.84 30.72 31.12
CA THR A 268 2.96 30.52 30.20
C THR A 268 3.97 29.55 30.80
N THR A 269 4.50 28.68 29.95
CA THR A 269 5.63 27.79 30.29
C THR A 269 6.97 28.36 29.81
N ASN A 270 6.99 29.62 29.34
CA ASN A 270 8.21 30.26 28.87
C ASN A 270 9.05 30.77 30.06
N PRO A 271 10.28 30.26 30.28
CA PRO A 271 11.10 30.67 31.41
C PRO A 271 11.53 32.14 31.38
N SER A 272 11.39 32.84 30.24
CA SER A 272 11.78 34.25 30.12
C SER A 272 10.94 35.21 30.96
N ILE A 273 9.84 34.75 31.57
CA ILE A 273 8.99 35.59 32.43
C ILE A 273 9.52 35.73 33.86
N ILE A 274 10.45 34.87 34.26
CA ILE A 274 11.04 34.84 35.59
C ILE A 274 12.38 35.58 35.53
N GLU A 275 12.65 36.44 36.51
CA GLU A 275 13.94 37.11 36.61
C GLU A 275 15.08 36.08 36.64
N GLY A 276 16.11 36.29 35.82
CA GLY A 276 17.21 35.33 35.67
C GLY A 276 16.87 34.06 34.87
N ARG A 277 15.68 33.99 34.24
CA ARG A 277 15.21 32.86 33.41
C ARG A 277 15.23 31.51 34.12
N SER A 278 15.05 31.54 35.44
CA SER A 278 15.06 30.32 36.26
C SER A 278 13.82 29.48 35.98
N GLY A 279 13.98 28.16 35.90
CA GLY A 279 12.86 27.21 35.83
C GLY A 279 12.06 27.12 37.13
N SER A 280 11.03 26.27 37.15
CA SER A 280 10.10 26.08 38.28
C SER A 280 10.54 25.02 39.30
N ILE A 281 11.69 24.37 39.11
CA ILE A 281 12.13 23.24 39.93
C ILE A 281 13.01 23.75 41.08
N LYS A 282 12.67 23.36 42.32
CA LYS A 282 13.53 23.54 43.49
C LYS A 282 14.26 22.23 43.79
N ILE A 283 15.59 22.28 43.80
CA ILE A 283 16.44 21.16 44.22
C ILE A 283 17.30 21.68 45.38
N PRO A 284 17.01 21.28 46.63
CA PRO A 284 17.83 21.66 47.76
C PRO A 284 19.22 21.03 47.66
N ASN A 285 20.19 21.65 48.33
CA ASN A 285 21.54 21.08 48.43
C ASN A 285 21.46 19.69 49.10
N ASN A 286 22.15 18.70 48.54
CA ASN A 286 22.11 17.28 48.96
C ASN A 286 20.74 16.58 48.80
N ALA A 287 19.91 16.99 47.84
CA ALA A 287 18.69 16.23 47.53
C ALA A 287 19.05 14.79 47.09
N GLN A 288 18.42 13.79 47.71
CA GLN A 288 18.57 12.37 47.41
C GLN A 288 17.20 11.76 47.07
N TYR A 289 17.18 10.89 46.05
CA TYR A 289 15.98 10.15 45.64
C TYR A 289 16.09 8.73 46.19
N ILE A 290 15.00 8.22 46.78
CA ILE A 290 14.93 6.83 47.23
C ILE A 290 14.57 5.98 46.02
N VAL A 291 15.54 5.21 45.50
CA VAL A 291 15.36 4.43 44.26
C VAL A 291 14.60 3.13 44.48
N ASN A 292 14.61 2.62 45.71
CA ASN A 292 14.03 1.33 46.06
C ASN A 292 12.63 1.44 46.70
N ASP A 293 12.04 2.65 46.77
CA ASP A 293 10.78 2.96 47.45
C ASP A 293 10.68 2.47 48.92
N ASP A 294 11.81 2.07 49.54
CA ASP A 294 11.86 1.58 50.92
C ASP A 294 12.27 2.73 51.86
N VAL A 295 11.30 3.25 52.61
CA VAL A 295 11.53 4.36 53.54
C VAL A 295 12.27 3.93 54.82
N LEU A 296 12.33 2.62 55.11
CA LEU A 296 13.01 2.06 56.29
C LEU A 296 14.48 1.73 56.01
N ASN A 297 14.79 1.23 54.81
CA ASN A 297 16.16 1.00 54.33
C ASN A 297 16.35 1.58 52.91
N PRO A 298 16.41 2.91 52.79
CA PRO A 298 16.48 3.57 51.49
C PRO A 298 17.84 3.39 50.83
N ASP A 299 17.80 2.94 49.57
CA ASP A 299 18.92 3.13 48.64
C ASP A 299 18.75 4.50 48.00
N TYR A 300 19.83 5.30 48.05
CA TYR A 300 19.81 6.66 47.56
C TYR A 300 20.54 6.78 46.23
N ASP A 301 19.92 7.50 45.29
CA ASP A 301 20.59 8.02 44.11
C ASP A 301 20.55 9.55 44.09
N SER A 302 21.49 10.16 43.37
CA SER A 302 21.55 11.61 43.23
C SER A 302 20.37 12.13 42.40
N VAL A 303 19.62 13.09 42.95
CA VAL A 303 18.41 13.65 42.30
C VAL A 303 18.74 14.39 40.98
N MET A 304 20.00 14.80 40.82
CA MET A 304 20.47 15.53 39.65
C MET A 304 20.35 14.75 38.35
N ASP A 305 20.62 13.45 38.38
CA ASP A 305 20.60 12.60 37.17
C ASP A 305 19.17 12.18 36.77
N LEU A 306 18.20 12.27 37.69
CA LEU A 306 16.86 11.72 37.52
C LEU A 306 15.82 12.75 37.04
N LEU A 307 15.94 14.02 37.44
CA LEU A 307 14.92 15.07 37.18
C LEU A 307 15.27 16.02 36.03
N LEU A 308 16.54 16.10 35.63
CA LEU A 308 16.97 17.00 34.57
C LEU A 308 16.95 16.25 33.22
N PRO A 309 16.21 16.73 32.20
CA PRO A 309 16.30 16.14 30.86
C PRO A 309 17.73 16.28 30.34
N ALA A 310 18.19 15.32 29.52
CA ALA A 310 19.57 15.16 29.03
C ALA A 310 20.20 16.37 28.27
N SER A 311 19.52 17.53 28.24
CA SER A 311 19.94 18.75 27.55
C SER A 311 19.92 20.01 28.44
N THR A 312 19.75 19.91 29.76
CA THR A 312 19.94 21.08 30.66
C THR A 312 21.41 21.24 30.99
N SER A 313 22.09 22.19 30.32
CA SER A 313 23.52 22.49 30.49
C SER A 313 23.89 23.17 31.83
N SER A 314 23.18 22.89 32.91
CA SER A 314 23.47 23.42 34.23
C SER A 314 23.80 22.25 35.17
N TYR A 315 24.99 22.30 35.76
CA TYR A 315 25.49 21.33 36.75
C TYR A 315 25.58 21.97 38.14
N GLN A 316 24.54 22.69 38.56
CA GLN A 316 24.54 23.34 39.88
C GLN A 316 24.11 22.36 40.97
N MET A 317 24.78 22.39 42.13
CA MET A 317 24.49 21.50 43.28
C MET A 317 23.15 21.79 43.98
N PHE A 318 22.49 22.88 43.61
CA PHE A 318 21.16 23.25 44.06
C PHE A 318 20.49 24.09 42.97
N TYR A 319 19.16 24.01 42.91
CA TYR A 319 18.32 24.88 42.09
C TYR A 319 17.31 25.57 42.98
N SER A 320 17.26 26.89 42.90
CA SER A 320 16.18 27.66 43.50
C SER A 320 15.31 28.20 42.38
N PRO A 321 13.99 27.98 42.39
CA PRO A 321 13.11 28.62 41.43
C PRO A 321 13.17 30.14 41.65
N GLY A 322 13.07 30.90 40.56
CA GLY A 322 12.90 32.34 40.67
C GLY A 322 11.52 32.64 41.23
N THR A 323 11.46 33.54 42.21
CA THR A 323 10.22 33.90 42.92
C THR A 323 9.62 35.21 42.41
N THR A 324 10.33 35.91 41.54
CA THR A 324 9.97 37.22 40.99
C THR A 324 9.73 37.12 39.50
N TYR A 325 8.63 37.72 39.05
CA TYR A 325 8.28 37.83 37.65
C TYR A 325 8.77 39.17 37.08
N GLU A 326 9.19 39.16 35.82
CA GLU A 326 9.61 40.36 35.10
C GLU A 326 8.46 41.37 34.97
N ALA A 327 8.76 42.66 35.08
CA ALA A 327 7.75 43.74 35.13
C ALA A 327 6.85 43.82 33.89
N PHE A 328 7.28 43.31 32.73
CA PHE A 328 6.45 43.29 31.52
C PHE A 328 5.29 42.28 31.60
N THR A 329 5.25 41.41 32.60
CA THR A 329 4.24 40.36 32.74
C THR A 329 3.02 40.80 33.56
N THR A 330 3.10 41.95 34.24
CA THR A 330 2.10 42.38 35.24
C THR A 330 1.04 43.34 34.72
N HIS A 331 1.16 43.81 33.47
CA HIS A 331 0.18 44.71 32.86
C HIS A 331 -1.04 43.94 32.33
N SER A 332 -2.20 44.60 32.28
CA SER A 332 -3.49 43.98 31.93
C SER A 332 -3.57 43.44 30.50
N GLU A 333 -2.69 43.89 29.61
CA GLU A 333 -2.65 43.46 28.21
C GLU A 333 -1.78 42.21 27.99
N PHE A 334 -1.00 41.81 29.00
CA PHE A 334 -0.21 40.59 28.96
C PHE A 334 -1.13 39.38 28.72
N GLY A 335 -0.84 38.65 27.65
CA GLY A 335 -1.58 37.46 27.25
C GLY A 335 -0.64 36.31 26.92
N THR A 336 -1.12 35.09 27.13
CA THR A 336 -0.40 33.90 26.71
C THR A 336 -0.68 33.61 25.24
N TYR A 337 0.26 32.94 24.59
CA TYR A 337 0.13 32.55 23.19
C TYR A 337 0.32 31.05 23.06
N ILE A 338 -0.54 30.43 22.27
CA ILE A 338 -0.41 29.04 21.87
C ILE A 338 0.51 29.03 20.64
N THR A 339 1.63 28.33 20.75
CA THR A 339 2.66 28.23 19.70
C THR A 339 2.78 26.82 19.16
N ASN A 340 2.70 25.82 20.03
CA ASN A 340 2.83 24.41 19.71
C ASN A 340 1.70 23.61 20.35
N ILE A 341 1.25 22.57 19.67
CA ILE A 341 0.25 21.62 20.15
C ILE A 341 0.89 20.23 20.09
N GLY A 342 1.00 19.57 21.24
CA GLY A 342 1.53 18.21 21.36
C GLY A 342 0.41 17.23 21.69
N LEU A 343 0.39 16.10 20.98
CA LEU A 343 -0.47 14.95 21.29
C LEU A 343 0.35 13.91 22.02
N TYR A 344 -0.16 13.45 23.17
CA TYR A 344 0.51 12.48 24.03
C TYR A 344 -0.38 11.25 24.21
N ASN A 345 0.23 10.07 24.37
CA ASN A 345 -0.48 8.85 24.74
C ASN A 345 -0.71 8.76 26.25
N ASP A 346 -1.39 7.69 26.70
CA ASP A 346 -1.70 7.45 28.12
C ASP A 346 -0.44 7.21 28.99
N ALA A 347 0.71 6.90 28.37
CA ALA A 347 2.00 6.77 29.02
C ALA A 347 2.81 8.09 29.06
N ASN A 348 2.20 9.21 28.64
CA ASN A 348 2.83 10.53 28.49
C ASN A 348 3.95 10.60 27.43
N GLU A 349 3.96 9.68 26.47
CA GLU A 349 4.87 9.73 25.31
C GLU A 349 4.29 10.65 24.23
N LEU A 350 5.15 11.48 23.63
CA LEU A 350 4.76 12.40 22.56
C LEU A 350 4.53 11.61 21.26
N LEU A 351 3.29 11.62 20.75
CA LEU A 351 2.91 10.98 19.49
C LEU A 351 3.08 11.92 18.29
N ALA A 352 2.70 13.18 18.44
CA ALA A 352 2.76 14.18 17.37
C ALA A 352 2.93 15.59 17.94
N ILE A 353 3.60 16.46 17.19
CA ILE A 353 3.74 17.88 17.53
C ILE A 353 3.45 18.76 16.31
N GLY A 354 2.45 19.63 16.44
CA GLY A 354 2.16 20.70 15.49
C GLY A 354 2.75 22.02 15.96
N LYS A 355 3.48 22.71 15.08
CA LYS A 355 3.92 24.09 15.33
C LYS A 355 3.07 25.03 14.50
N LEU A 356 2.51 26.05 15.15
CA LEU A 356 1.73 27.07 14.46
C LEU A 356 2.68 28.05 13.76
N SER A 357 2.37 28.40 12.52
CA SER A 357 3.15 29.37 11.74
C SER A 357 3.11 30.77 12.34
N ASN A 358 2.00 31.13 12.99
CA ASN A 358 1.88 32.32 13.82
C ASN A 358 1.31 31.95 15.19
N PRO A 359 1.91 32.44 16.30
CA PRO A 359 1.36 32.25 17.63
C PRO A 359 -0.06 32.83 17.74
N VAL A 360 -0.99 32.07 18.30
CA VAL A 360 -2.38 32.53 18.52
C VAL A 360 -2.52 33.00 19.96
N LYS A 361 -2.98 34.24 20.16
CA LYS A 361 -3.24 34.78 21.51
C LYS A 361 -4.36 33.97 22.17
N ASN A 362 -4.10 33.42 23.35
CA ASN A 362 -5.10 32.75 24.18
C ASN A 362 -5.78 33.81 25.05
N ASP A 363 -6.89 34.35 24.56
CA ASP A 363 -7.70 35.30 25.32
C ASP A 363 -8.55 34.53 26.33
N LYS A 364 -8.47 34.93 27.61
CA LYS A 364 -9.19 34.29 28.72
C LYS A 364 -10.70 34.21 28.51
N ASP A 365 -11.27 35.14 27.75
CA ASP A 365 -12.72 35.26 27.54
C ASP A 365 -13.20 34.55 26.26
N LEU A 366 -12.27 34.04 25.44
CA LEU A 366 -12.52 33.35 24.17
C LEU A 366 -12.22 31.85 24.29
N ALA A 367 -13.12 31.01 23.78
CA ALA A 367 -12.81 29.59 23.58
C ALA A 367 -12.09 29.43 22.23
N LEU A 368 -11.02 28.64 22.21
CA LEU A 368 -10.24 28.35 21.01
C LEU A 368 -10.33 26.87 20.68
N THR A 369 -10.45 26.54 19.40
CA THR A 369 -10.48 25.15 18.92
C THR A 369 -9.42 24.99 17.85
N PHE A 370 -8.53 24.02 18.05
CA PHE A 370 -7.51 23.65 17.08
C PHE A 370 -7.82 22.27 16.49
N ALA A 371 -8.01 22.21 15.18
CA ALA A 371 -8.12 20.94 14.47
C ALA A 371 -6.71 20.46 14.08
N VAL A 372 -6.24 19.40 14.72
CA VAL A 372 -4.96 18.76 14.39
C VAL A 372 -5.24 17.57 13.49
N ARG A 373 -4.70 17.60 12.27
CA ARG A 373 -4.81 16.51 11.29
C ARG A 373 -3.43 16.00 10.92
N PHE A 374 -3.28 14.68 10.87
CA PHE A 374 -2.09 14.04 10.33
C PHE A 374 -2.46 12.68 9.73
N ASP A 375 -1.71 12.30 8.71
CA ASP A 375 -1.79 11.01 8.06
C ASP A 375 -0.73 10.05 8.61
N SER A 376 -1.03 8.75 8.56
CA SER A 376 -0.09 7.66 8.86
C SER A 376 0.01 6.68 7.69
#